data_AF-A0A7C8Z3K8-F1
#
_entry.id   AF-A0A7C8Z3K8-F1
#
_cell.length_a   1.000
_cell.length_b   1.000
_cell.length_c   1.000
_cell.angle_alpha   90.00
_cell.angle_beta   90.00
_cell.angle_gamma   90.00
#
_symmetry.space_group_name_H-M   'P 1'
#
loop_
_entity.id
_entity.type
_entity.pdbx_description
1 polymer ?
#
loop_
_entity_poly.entity_id
_entity_poly.type
_entity_poly.pdbx_seq_one_letter_code
_entity_poly.pdbx_strand_id
1 'polypeptide(L)'
;AVLFEGWMLGFKPLPDDLVKAIDPQLEVVNKNLQAYYDAWDKFVKSWIVIKIKDPSCVYQWRLQAEQAMRADGKPSMSDDEVLDFVSRYIPAYNAYLPTLYSEGPNGSDPSRALVIEIDEGRNPILAN
;
A
#
# COMPACT_ATOMS: atom_id res chain seq x y z
N ALA A 1 -7.75 13.72 -18.19
CA ALA A 1 -6.81 13.41 -17.10
C ALA A 1 -6.64 11.89 -17.05
N VAL A 2 -5.47 11.38 -16.67
CA VAL A 2 -5.24 9.95 -16.46
C VAL A 2 -5.24 9.72 -14.95
N LEU A 3 -6.09 8.82 -14.48
CA LEU A 3 -6.01 8.29 -13.12
C LEU A 3 -5.20 7.01 -13.17
N PHE A 4 -4.07 6.99 -12.45
CA PHE A 4 -3.23 5.82 -12.31
C PHE A 4 -3.19 5.45 -10.82
N GLU A 5 -3.60 4.24 -10.50
CA GLU A 5 -3.84 3.80 -9.13
C GLU A 5 -3.21 2.42 -8.88
N GLY A 6 -2.87 2.17 -7.62
CA GLY A 6 -2.24 0.92 -7.19
C GLY A 6 -1.77 1.00 -5.74
N TRP A 7 -1.83 -0.13 -5.05
CA TRP A 7 -1.57 -0.24 -3.60
C TRP A 7 -0.11 0.08 -3.19
N MET A 8 0.84 -0.03 -4.13
CA MET A 8 2.27 0.17 -3.90
C MET A 8 2.85 1.39 -4.64
N LEU A 9 2.02 2.18 -5.32
CA LEU A 9 2.52 3.31 -6.09
C LEU A 9 3.19 4.33 -5.17
N GLY A 10 4.35 4.83 -5.58
CA GLY A 10 5.13 5.77 -4.79
C GLY A 10 6.00 5.14 -3.70
N PHE A 11 5.99 3.81 -3.51
CA PHE A 11 6.94 3.16 -2.62
C PHE A 11 8.38 3.42 -3.09
N LYS A 12 9.27 3.70 -2.15
CA LYS A 12 10.69 3.92 -2.43
C LYS A 12 11.49 2.66 -2.10
N PRO A 13 12.39 2.22 -2.98
CA PRO A 13 13.38 1.20 -2.62
C PRO A 13 14.19 1.64 -1.41
N LEU A 14 14.52 0.70 -0.53
CA LEU A 14 15.31 0.93 0.67
C LEU A 14 16.64 0.17 0.60
N PRO A 15 17.62 0.46 1.48
CA PRO A 15 18.78 -0.39 1.66
C PRO A 15 18.39 -1.86 1.92
N ASP A 16 19.12 -2.80 1.29
CA ASP A 16 18.79 -4.23 1.30
C ASP A 16 18.79 -4.83 2.72
N ASP A 17 19.64 -4.33 3.61
CA ASP A 17 19.70 -4.74 5.02
C ASP A 17 18.43 -4.39 5.78
N LEU A 18 17.83 -3.21 5.51
CA LEU A 18 16.59 -2.78 6.17
C LEU A 18 15.38 -3.64 5.74
N VAL A 19 15.25 -3.94 4.45
CA VAL A 19 14.13 -4.77 3.97
C VAL A 19 14.27 -6.22 4.39
N LYS A 20 15.50 -6.77 4.39
CA LYS A 20 15.77 -8.15 4.84
C LYS A 20 15.52 -8.35 6.32
N ALA A 21 15.72 -7.31 7.14
CA ALA A 21 15.40 -7.35 8.56
C ALA A 21 13.89 -7.50 8.83
N ILE A 22 13.04 -7.06 7.89
CA ILE A 22 11.59 -7.20 7.96
C ILE A 22 11.16 -8.57 7.41
N ASP A 23 11.59 -8.89 6.20
CA ASP A 23 11.41 -10.20 5.58
C ASP A 23 12.53 -10.44 4.56
N PRO A 24 13.32 -11.52 4.69
CA PRO A 24 14.40 -11.83 3.74
C PRO A 24 13.95 -11.89 2.28
N GLN A 25 12.69 -12.26 2.00
CA GLN A 25 12.14 -12.34 0.65
C GLN A 25 11.93 -10.96 0.01
N LEU A 26 11.87 -9.89 0.80
CA LEU A 26 11.72 -8.54 0.28
C LEU A 26 12.92 -8.04 -0.51
N GLU A 27 14.10 -8.66 -0.42
CA GLU A 27 15.25 -8.25 -1.24
C GLU A 27 14.91 -8.26 -2.74
N VAL A 28 14.23 -9.31 -3.21
CA VAL A 28 13.85 -9.45 -4.62
C VAL A 28 12.79 -8.41 -4.98
N VAL A 29 11.81 -8.21 -4.10
CA VAL A 29 10.75 -7.20 -4.29
C VAL A 29 11.33 -5.80 -4.33
N ASN A 30 12.26 -5.48 -3.44
CA ASN A 30 12.95 -4.20 -3.34
C ASN A 30 13.79 -3.90 -4.59
N LYS A 31 14.48 -4.90 -5.13
CA LYS A 31 15.21 -4.78 -6.42
C LYS A 31 14.26 -4.49 -7.58
N ASN A 32 13.12 -5.20 -7.65
CA ASN A 32 12.11 -4.95 -8.68
C ASN A 32 11.47 -3.56 -8.55
N LEU A 33 11.29 -3.07 -7.32
CA LEU A 33 10.73 -1.75 -7.04
C LEU A 33 11.60 -0.61 -7.61
N GLN A 34 12.92 -0.80 -7.75
CA GLN A 34 13.82 0.22 -8.32
C GLN A 34 13.42 0.64 -9.73
N ALA A 35 12.87 -0.26 -10.53
CA ALA A 35 12.44 0.02 -11.90
C ALA A 35 11.15 0.88 -11.97
N TYR A 36 10.36 0.96 -10.89
CA TYR A 36 9.06 1.64 -10.91
C TYR A 36 9.16 3.14 -11.10
N TYR A 37 10.26 3.75 -10.65
CA TYR A 37 10.47 5.18 -10.85
C TYR A 37 10.51 5.54 -12.34
N ASP A 38 11.35 4.81 -13.09
CA ASP A 38 11.54 5.06 -14.51
C ASP A 38 10.40 4.54 -15.38
N ALA A 39 9.72 3.49 -14.94
CA ALA A 39 8.56 2.96 -15.65
C ALA A 39 7.32 3.84 -15.46
N TRP A 40 7.11 4.38 -14.25
CA TRP A 40 5.83 4.97 -13.86
C TRP A 40 5.95 6.27 -13.05
N ASP A 41 6.61 6.26 -11.89
CA ASP A 41 6.45 7.34 -10.90
C ASP A 41 6.87 8.71 -11.44
N LYS A 42 7.92 8.78 -12.28
CA LYS A 42 8.39 10.04 -12.86
C LYS A 42 7.38 10.74 -13.78
N PHE A 43 6.36 10.02 -14.25
CA PHE A 43 5.30 10.57 -15.10
C PHE A 43 4.10 11.08 -14.30
N VAL A 44 4.03 10.77 -13.01
CA VAL A 44 2.93 11.16 -12.13
C VAL A 44 3.11 12.61 -11.68
N LYS A 45 2.14 13.47 -12.02
CA LYS A 45 2.22 14.93 -11.78
C LYS A 45 1.67 15.37 -10.42
N SER A 46 0.76 14.59 -9.87
CA SER A 46 0.04 14.87 -8.63
C SER A 46 -0.34 13.55 -7.98
N TRP A 47 -0.31 13.52 -6.65
CA TRP A 47 -0.50 12.31 -5.88
C TRP A 47 -1.64 12.47 -4.88
N ILE A 48 -2.39 11.38 -4.68
CA ILE A 48 -3.33 11.24 -3.58
C ILE A 48 -2.89 10.00 -2.82
N VAL A 49 -2.54 10.16 -1.54
CA VAL A 49 -2.10 9.07 -0.67
C VAL A 49 -3.16 8.84 0.39
N ILE A 50 -3.71 7.63 0.43
CA ILE A 50 -4.58 7.20 1.52
C ILE A 50 -3.70 6.60 2.60
N LYS A 51 -3.62 7.31 3.74
CA LYS A 51 -2.81 6.92 4.88
C LYS A 51 -3.68 6.18 5.89
N ILE A 52 -3.22 5.01 6.32
CA ILE A 52 -3.85 4.19 7.35
C ILE A 52 -2.99 4.19 8.61
N LYS A 53 -3.60 4.10 9.79
CA LYS A 53 -2.87 4.06 11.06
C LYS A 53 -2.16 2.74 11.30
N ASP A 54 -2.87 1.64 11.06
CA ASP A 54 -2.35 0.29 11.24
C ASP A 54 -2.66 -0.56 10.00
N PRO A 55 -1.64 -1.06 9.28
CA PRO A 55 -1.82 -1.97 8.16
C PRO A 55 -2.59 -3.25 8.48
N SER A 56 -2.73 -3.64 9.75
CA SER A 56 -3.53 -4.80 10.16
C SER A 56 -5.01 -4.69 9.74
N CYS A 57 -5.54 -3.47 9.60
CA CYS A 57 -6.92 -3.23 9.16
C CYS A 57 -7.19 -3.73 7.73
N VAL A 58 -6.14 -3.89 6.91
CA VAL A 58 -6.24 -4.41 5.55
C VAL A 58 -6.82 -5.82 5.52
N TYR A 59 -6.51 -6.66 6.52
CA TYR A 59 -7.11 -7.99 6.64
C TYR A 59 -8.63 -7.90 6.80
N GLN A 60 -9.09 -7.08 7.75
CA GLN A 60 -10.52 -6.90 8.00
C GLN A 60 -11.25 -6.37 6.77
N TRP A 61 -10.65 -5.42 6.06
CA TRP A 61 -11.24 -4.89 4.83
C TRP A 61 -11.31 -5.93 3.71
N ARG A 62 -10.27 -6.76 3.54
CA ARG A 62 -10.31 -7.83 2.55
C ARG A 62 -11.35 -8.89 2.91
N LEU A 63 -11.42 -9.26 4.19
CA LEU A 63 -12.41 -10.21 4.69
C LEU A 63 -13.85 -9.72 4.42
N GLN A 64 -14.14 -8.46 4.72
CA GLN A 64 -15.44 -7.84 4.42
C GLN A 64 -15.77 -7.89 2.91
N ALA A 65 -14.78 -7.64 2.05
CA ALA A 65 -14.97 -7.69 0.61
C ALA A 65 -15.31 -9.11 0.12
N GLU A 66 -14.60 -10.14 0.61
CA GLU A 66 -14.87 -11.54 0.26
C GLU A 66 -16.23 -12.01 0.79
N GLN A 67 -16.60 -11.61 2.02
CA GLN A 67 -17.91 -11.90 2.58
C GLN A 67 -19.04 -11.27 1.75
N ALA A 68 -18.86 -10.03 1.28
CA ALA A 68 -19.81 -9.38 0.38
C ALA A 68 -19.90 -10.11 -0.98
N MET A 69 -18.77 -10.52 -1.56
CA MET A 69 -18.76 -11.32 -2.79
C MET A 69 -19.47 -12.67 -2.62
N ARG A 70 -19.29 -13.31 -1.46
CA ARG A 70 -19.96 -14.57 -1.12
C ARG A 70 -21.47 -14.39 -0.97
N ALA A 71 -21.90 -13.32 -0.32
CA ALA A 71 -23.31 -12.97 -0.19
C ALA A 71 -23.98 -12.69 -1.55
N ASP A 72 -23.22 -12.12 -2.50
CA ASP A 72 -23.61 -11.94 -3.90
C ASP A 72 -23.62 -13.25 -4.73
N GLY A 73 -23.24 -14.38 -4.13
CA GLY A 73 -23.14 -15.67 -4.83
C GLY A 73 -21.95 -15.79 -5.80
N LYS A 74 -20.95 -14.91 -5.67
CA LYS A 74 -19.71 -14.96 -6.47
C LYS A 74 -18.68 -15.87 -5.80
N PRO A 75 -17.74 -16.45 -6.57
CA PRO A 75 -16.58 -17.13 -5.99
C PRO A 75 -15.85 -16.20 -5.03
N SER A 76 -15.57 -16.69 -3.82
CA SER A 76 -14.90 -15.94 -2.77
C SER A 76 -13.86 -16.83 -2.09
N MET A 77 -12.78 -16.23 -1.60
CA MET A 77 -11.84 -16.90 -0.70
C MET A 77 -12.49 -17.20 0.65
N SER A 78 -12.08 -18.29 1.29
CA SER A 78 -12.31 -18.57 2.70
C SER A 78 -11.53 -17.61 3.60
N ASP A 79 -11.90 -17.53 4.87
CA ASP A 79 -11.28 -16.59 5.82
C ASP A 79 -9.77 -16.90 6.04
N ASP A 80 -9.38 -18.18 5.95
CA ASP A 80 -7.97 -18.63 6.00
C ASP A 80 -7.21 -18.27 4.71
N GLU A 81 -7.84 -18.41 3.55
CA GLU A 81 -7.26 -17.99 2.27
C GLU A 81 -7.08 -16.46 2.21
N VAL A 82 -8.01 -15.71 2.81
CA VAL A 82 -7.85 -14.25 2.97
C VAL A 82 -6.65 -13.92 3.84
N LEU A 83 -6.46 -14.65 4.93
CA LEU A 83 -5.34 -14.42 5.84
C LEU A 83 -4.01 -14.69 5.13
N ASP A 84 -3.89 -15.83 4.46
CA ASP A 84 -2.72 -16.18 3.65
C ASP A 84 -2.46 -15.13 2.55
N PHE A 85 -3.50 -14.76 1.81
CA PHE A 85 -3.41 -13.75 0.75
C PHE A 85 -2.89 -12.41 1.28
N VAL A 86 -3.49 -11.86 2.33
CA VAL A 86 -3.11 -10.55 2.88
C VAL A 86 -1.71 -10.60 3.49
N SER A 87 -1.33 -11.72 4.13
CA SER A 87 -0.02 -11.88 4.77
C SER A 87 1.15 -11.61 3.81
N ARG A 88 0.97 -11.88 2.51
CA ARG A 88 1.99 -11.67 1.46
C ARG A 88 2.28 -10.18 1.19
N TYR A 89 1.38 -9.29 1.57
CA TYR A 89 1.51 -7.83 1.36
C TYR A 89 1.98 -7.10 2.62
N ILE A 90 1.71 -7.64 3.81
CA ILE A 90 2.07 -7.01 5.09
C ILE A 90 3.56 -6.68 5.21
N PRO A 91 4.52 -7.54 4.82
CA PRO A 91 5.94 -7.19 4.86
C PRO A 91 6.28 -5.94 4.05
N ALA A 92 5.67 -5.79 2.86
CA ALA A 92 5.87 -4.60 2.03
C ALA A 92 5.30 -3.36 2.71
N TYR A 93 4.13 -3.44 3.34
CA TYR A 93 3.59 -2.31 4.09
C TYR A 93 4.49 -1.91 5.25
N ASN A 94 4.98 -2.88 6.03
CA ASN A 94 5.89 -2.63 7.14
C ASN A 94 7.21 -1.99 6.67
N ALA A 95 7.69 -2.34 5.49
CA ALA A 95 8.91 -1.78 4.92
C ALA A 95 8.72 -0.38 4.35
N TYR A 96 7.71 -0.17 3.51
CA TYR A 96 7.68 0.99 2.61
C TYR A 96 6.70 2.09 3.04
N LEU A 97 5.66 1.78 3.83
CA LEU A 97 4.73 2.81 4.31
C LEU A 97 5.39 3.88 5.19
N PRO A 98 6.34 3.55 6.10
CA PRO A 98 6.98 4.58 6.92
C PRO A 98 7.59 5.71 6.08
N THR A 99 8.37 5.35 5.05
CA THR A 99 9.00 6.30 4.14
C THR A 99 7.98 7.01 3.24
N LEU A 100 6.96 6.30 2.73
CA LEU A 100 5.89 6.91 1.95
C LEU A 100 5.16 8.00 2.75
N TYR A 101 4.90 7.75 4.04
CA TYR A 101 4.15 8.68 4.88
C TYR A 101 5.01 9.84 5.41
N SER A 102 6.31 9.64 5.63
CA SER A 102 7.21 10.70 6.09
C SER A 102 7.70 11.60 4.95
N GLU A 103 7.98 11.04 3.77
CA GLU A 103 8.64 11.75 2.67
C GLU A 103 7.77 11.92 1.42
N GLY A 104 6.61 11.27 1.38
CA GLY A 104 5.75 11.24 0.20
C GLY A 104 6.19 10.24 -0.87
N PRO A 105 5.39 10.10 -1.95
CA PRO A 105 5.67 9.19 -3.06
C PRO A 105 7.03 9.42 -3.72
N ASN A 106 7.61 8.36 -4.27
CA ASN A 106 8.89 8.41 -4.97
C ASN A 106 8.92 9.46 -6.10
N GLY A 107 9.81 10.45 -5.98
CA GLY A 107 9.94 11.56 -6.93
C GLY A 107 8.78 12.57 -6.95
N SER A 108 7.89 12.53 -5.96
CA SER A 108 6.79 13.50 -5.88
C SER A 108 7.24 14.90 -5.49
N ASP A 109 6.49 15.90 -5.97
CA ASP A 109 6.51 17.27 -5.46
C ASP A 109 5.56 17.35 -4.26
N PRO A 110 6.04 17.66 -3.04
CA PRO A 110 5.19 17.75 -1.84
C PRO A 110 4.04 18.77 -1.97
N SER A 111 4.21 19.82 -2.78
CA SER A 111 3.14 20.80 -3.02
C SER A 111 2.00 20.26 -3.89
N ARG A 112 2.18 19.07 -4.47
CA ARG A 112 1.23 18.38 -5.36
C ARG A 112 0.84 17.00 -4.85
N ALA A 113 1.08 16.74 -3.56
CA ALA A 113 0.67 15.52 -2.88
C ALA A 113 -0.41 15.85 -1.83
N LEU A 114 -1.57 15.21 -1.97
CA LEU A 114 -2.64 15.24 -0.96
C LEU A 114 -2.58 13.95 -0.16
N VAL A 115 -2.39 14.06 1.15
CA VAL A 115 -2.47 12.91 2.07
C VAL A 115 -3.80 12.96 2.81
N ILE A 116 -4.55 11.87 2.77
CA ILE A 116 -5.82 11.70 3.48
C ILE A 116 -5.64 10.57 4.47
N GLU A 117 -5.62 10.88 5.76
CA GLU A 117 -5.59 9.85 6.80
C GLU A 117 -7.00 9.33 7.07
N ILE A 118 -7.16 8.01 7.16
CA ILE A 118 -8.45 7.35 7.40
C ILE A 118 -8.41 6.43 8.62
N ASP A 119 -9.57 6.24 9.25
CA ASP A 119 -9.78 5.24 10.29
C ASP A 119 -10.12 3.85 9.71
N GLU A 120 -10.28 2.86 10.60
CA GLU A 120 -10.68 1.49 10.27
C GLU A 120 -12.07 1.40 9.61
N GLY A 121 -12.92 2.42 9.85
CA GLY A 121 -14.21 2.61 9.20
C GLY A 121 -14.12 3.27 7.81
N ARG A 122 -12.90 3.55 7.32
CA ARG A 122 -12.60 4.25 6.06
C ARG A 122 -13.07 5.70 6.04
N ASN A 123 -13.24 6.33 7.20
CA ASN A 123 -13.62 7.73 7.30
C ASN A 123 -12.37 8.61 7.37
N PRO A 124 -12.35 9.77 6.68
CA PRO A 124 -11.27 10.75 6.84
C PRO A 124 -11.18 11.22 8.30
N ILE A 125 -9.97 11.17 8.85
CA ILE A 125 -9.67 11.73 10.16
C ILE A 125 -9.34 13.20 9.94
N LEU A 126 -10.25 14.08 10.37
CA LEU A 126 -9.98 15.51 10.37
C LEU A 126 -8.81 15.78 11.31
N ALA A 127 -7.75 16.41 10.80
CA ALA A 127 -6.68 16.91 11.64
C ALA A 127 -7.27 17.97 12.59
N ASN A 128 -7.15 17.73 13.90
CA ASN A 128 -7.41 18.76 14.92
C ASN A 128 -6.31 19.83 14.88
#